data_AF-A0AAV5MFC9-F1
#
_entry.id   AF-A0AAV5MFC9-F1
#
_cell.length_a   1.000
_cell.length_b   1.000
_cell.length_c   1.000
_cell.angle_alpha   90.00
_cell.angle_beta   90.00
_cell.angle_gamma   90.00
#
_symmetry.space_group_name_H-M   'P 1'
#
loop_
_entity.id
_entity.type
_entity.pdbx_description
1 polymer ?
#
loop_
_entity_poly.entity_id
_entity_poly.type
_entity_poly.pdbx_seq_one_letter_code
_entity_poly.pdbx_strand_id
1 'polypeptide(L)'
;MKHPRDFQVHKQLRTSTMLDYEAAQTIPINEVPMTNSFLQVSMKLYTSTTLKLVQILLSLHHTRPLFKGLKKGFSREESEAMLRKSVEIACDARDVYTENCSKSSCEGAGDGEILKNRPILVATSVGSYGAYLADGSEYSGNYGEAITVEVLKDFHRRRIQVLPESGADLIAFETVPNKIEAQAYAEHLEEEDIKIPTWFSFNSKDGVNVVSGDSLLDCASIAESCKKVVAVGINCTPPRFILGLILAIKKVQYCIFLL
;
A
#
# COMPACT_ATOMS: atom_id res chain seq x y z
N MET A 1 -18.96 33.91 5.21
CA MET A 1 -17.48 33.87 5.17
C MET A 1 -17.05 32.51 5.70
N LYS A 2 -16.63 31.59 4.84
CA LYS A 2 -16.21 30.22 5.20
C LYS A 2 -14.67 30.15 5.16
N HIS A 3 -14.12 29.48 6.18
CA HIS A 3 -12.71 29.25 6.46
C HIS A 3 -11.98 28.47 5.35
N PRO A 4 -10.73 28.81 4.97
CA PRO A 4 -9.90 27.98 4.11
C PRO A 4 -9.03 27.03 4.98
N ARG A 5 -9.25 25.71 4.83
CA ARG A 5 -8.37 24.63 5.33
C ARG A 5 -7.85 23.74 4.20
N ASP A 6 -7.78 24.29 2.99
CA ASP A 6 -7.23 23.61 1.83
C ASP A 6 -5.81 24.16 1.56
N PHE A 7 -4.89 23.27 1.17
CA PHE A 7 -3.47 23.50 0.83
C PHE A 7 -2.44 23.51 1.98
N GLN A 8 -2.18 22.36 2.61
CA GLN A 8 -0.87 22.15 3.27
C GLN A 8 -0.26 20.74 3.18
N VAL A 9 -0.92 19.76 2.55
CA VAL A 9 -0.35 18.40 2.39
C VAL A 9 0.72 18.33 1.28
N HIS A 10 0.69 19.24 0.29
CA HIS A 10 1.54 19.14 -0.90
C HIS A 10 3.02 19.52 -0.74
N LYS A 11 3.49 19.98 0.43
CA LYS A 11 4.83 20.61 0.55
C LYS A 11 5.85 19.93 1.46
N GLN A 12 5.52 18.80 2.10
CA GLN A 12 6.42 18.15 3.08
C GLN A 12 7.24 16.97 2.55
N LEU A 13 7.07 16.56 1.29
CA LEU A 13 7.87 15.49 0.67
C LEU A 13 9.09 16.07 -0.06
N ARG A 14 10.08 16.59 0.68
CA ARG A 14 11.39 16.94 0.10
C ARG A 14 12.51 16.16 0.79
N THR A 15 13.14 15.30 0.00
CA THR A 15 14.51 14.80 0.09
C THR A 15 15.02 14.40 1.47
N SER A 16 15.03 13.09 1.75
CA SER A 16 15.97 12.50 2.70
C SER A 16 16.76 11.40 2.00
N THR A 17 18.09 11.52 2.07
CA THR A 17 19.04 10.52 1.61
C THR A 17 19.08 9.32 2.54
N MET A 18 19.22 8.16 1.92
CA MET A 18 19.44 6.83 2.49
C MET A 18 20.48 6.85 3.61
N LEU A 19 20.08 6.43 4.82
CA LEU A 19 20.82 5.68 5.84
C LEU A 19 19.88 5.53 7.07
N ASP A 20 20.01 4.42 7.78
CA ASP A 20 19.21 3.98 8.95
C ASP A 20 17.98 3.12 8.62
N TYR A 21 18.29 1.88 8.19
CA TYR A 21 17.36 0.75 8.16
C TYR A 21 17.50 -0.01 9.49
N GLU A 22 16.77 0.37 10.53
CA GLU A 22 16.62 -0.47 11.73
C GLU A 22 15.19 -0.41 12.31
N ALA A 23 14.68 -1.62 12.60
CA ALA A 23 13.48 -1.96 13.37
C ALA A 23 12.10 -1.72 12.74
N ALA A 24 11.64 -2.68 11.92
CA ALA A 24 10.21 -2.99 11.87
C ALA A 24 9.80 -3.56 13.24
N GLN A 25 9.21 -2.75 14.11
CA GLN A 25 8.59 -3.25 15.34
C GLN A 25 7.21 -3.82 14.99
N THR A 26 7.08 -5.14 15.04
CA THR A 26 5.76 -5.78 15.16
C THR A 26 5.18 -5.39 16.52
N ILE A 27 4.14 -4.58 16.55
CA ILE A 27 3.39 -4.32 17.79
C ILE A 27 2.61 -5.61 18.11
N PRO A 28 2.88 -6.30 19.23
CA PRO A 28 2.08 -7.43 19.64
C PRO A 28 0.71 -6.91 20.09
N ILE A 29 -0.30 -7.04 19.22
CA ILE A 29 -1.68 -6.81 19.61
C ILE A 29 -2.15 -8.06 20.34
N ASN A 30 -1.73 -8.21 21.60
CA ASN A 30 -2.36 -9.16 22.49
C ASN A 30 -3.78 -8.66 22.76
N GLU A 31 -4.77 -9.49 22.45
CA GLU A 31 -6.19 -9.36 22.81
C GLU A 31 -7.04 -8.38 21.98
N VAL A 32 -7.03 -8.52 20.64
CA VAL A 32 -8.30 -8.40 19.90
C VAL A 32 -8.91 -9.81 19.89
N PRO A 33 -10.14 -10.01 20.39
CA PRO A 33 -10.78 -11.33 20.34
C PRO A 33 -10.88 -11.78 18.88
N MET A 34 -10.02 -12.71 18.48
CA MET A 34 -10.13 -13.42 17.20
C MET A 34 -11.36 -14.34 17.27
N THR A 35 -12.55 -13.77 17.16
CA THR A 35 -13.78 -14.55 16.99
C THR A 35 -13.97 -15.02 15.55
N ASN A 36 -13.10 -14.60 14.62
CA ASN A 36 -13.02 -15.13 13.27
C ASN A 36 -11.56 -15.44 12.94
N SER A 37 -11.20 -16.72 12.97
CA SER A 37 -9.89 -17.31 12.63
C SER A 37 -9.45 -17.11 11.15
N PHE A 38 -10.03 -16.14 10.44
CA PHE A 38 -9.96 -16.00 8.98
C PHE A 38 -9.43 -14.64 8.49
N LEU A 39 -9.21 -13.67 9.38
CA LEU A 39 -8.59 -12.36 9.06
C LEU A 39 -7.16 -12.35 9.59
N GLN A 40 -6.18 -12.66 8.73
CA GLN A 40 -4.77 -12.42 9.05
C GLN A 40 -4.44 -10.96 8.72
N VAL A 41 -4.84 -10.04 9.60
CA VAL A 41 -4.43 -8.63 9.52
C VAL A 41 -3.00 -8.52 10.02
N SER A 42 -2.05 -8.30 9.11
CA SER A 42 -0.66 -8.02 9.48
C SER A 42 -0.44 -6.52 9.45
N MET A 43 -0.38 -5.90 10.62
CA MET A 43 -0.03 -4.50 10.78
C MET A 43 1.50 -4.37 10.80
N LYS A 44 2.06 -3.66 9.84
CA LYS A 44 3.49 -3.32 9.79
C LYS A 44 3.66 -1.83 9.99
N LEU A 45 4.45 -1.46 10.99
CA LEU A 45 4.90 -0.09 11.13
C LEU A 45 6.14 0.12 10.25
N TYR A 46 6.03 1.00 9.27
CA TYR A 46 7.14 1.46 8.44
C TYR A 46 7.55 2.85 8.89
N THR A 47 8.81 2.99 9.27
CA THR A 47 9.41 4.28 9.62
C THR A 47 10.35 4.70 8.49
N SER A 48 9.93 5.68 7.70
CA SER A 48 10.83 6.44 6.83
C SER A 48 11.33 7.67 7.57
N THR A 49 12.54 8.15 7.25
CA THR A 49 13.06 9.44 7.72
C THR A 49 12.15 10.63 7.43
N THR A 50 11.06 10.46 6.67
CA THR A 50 10.07 11.51 6.37
C THR A 50 8.65 11.22 6.91
N LEU A 51 8.26 9.95 7.08
CA LEU A 51 6.88 9.54 7.42
C LEU A 51 6.88 8.32 8.36
N LYS A 52 6.04 8.36 9.40
CA LYS A 52 5.65 7.15 10.14
C LYS A 52 4.37 6.63 9.51
N LEU A 53 4.42 5.41 9.01
CA LEU A 53 3.29 4.80 8.36
C LEU A 53 2.94 3.50 9.08
N VAL A 54 1.69 3.37 9.51
CA VAL A 54 1.11 2.07 9.81
C VAL A 54 0.54 1.55 8.49
N GLN A 55 1.22 0.58 7.90
CA GLN A 55 0.71 -0.13 6.75
C GLN A 55 -0.01 -1.38 7.22
N ILE A 56 -1.25 -1.56 6.78
CA ILE A 56 -1.93 -2.84 6.96
C ILE A 56 -1.91 -3.57 5.63
N LEU A 57 -1.13 -4.64 5.61
CA LEU A 57 -1.14 -5.61 4.53
C LEU A 57 -2.42 -6.45 4.64
N LEU A 58 -3.41 -6.09 3.83
CA LEU A 58 -4.58 -6.90 3.58
C LEU A 58 -4.28 -7.88 2.46
N SER A 59 -3.66 -9.00 2.82
CA SER A 59 -3.74 -10.17 1.96
C SER A 59 -5.06 -10.88 2.24
N LEU A 60 -6.12 -10.47 1.55
CA LEU A 60 -7.32 -11.29 1.47
C LEU A 60 -7.00 -12.50 0.60
N HIS A 61 -6.31 -13.50 1.16
CA HIS A 61 -6.04 -14.79 0.51
C HIS A 61 -7.32 -15.58 0.19
N HIS A 62 -8.51 -15.04 0.43
CA HIS A 62 -9.78 -15.76 0.34
C HIS A 62 -10.86 -15.12 -0.56
N THR A 63 -10.51 -14.19 -1.47
CA THR A 63 -11.45 -13.84 -2.56
C THR A 63 -11.58 -14.91 -3.65
N ARG A 64 -11.08 -16.15 -3.43
CA ARG A 64 -11.30 -17.29 -4.33
C ARG A 64 -12.76 -17.55 -4.75
N PRO A 65 -13.83 -17.24 -3.96
CA PRO A 65 -15.18 -17.52 -4.44
C PRO A 65 -15.82 -16.36 -5.23
N LEU A 66 -15.09 -15.31 -5.62
CA LEU A 66 -15.70 -14.27 -6.47
C LEU A 66 -15.87 -14.71 -7.93
N PHE A 67 -15.07 -15.66 -8.47
CA PHE A 67 -15.15 -15.97 -9.91
C PHE A 67 -14.96 -17.43 -10.40
N LYS A 68 -14.69 -18.44 -9.56
CA LYS A 68 -14.81 -19.85 -10.03
C LYS A 68 -15.07 -20.84 -8.88
N GLY A 69 -16.11 -21.65 -9.04
CA GLY A 69 -16.86 -22.29 -7.96
C GLY A 69 -16.09 -23.22 -7.03
N LEU A 70 -16.39 -23.09 -5.72
CA LEU A 70 -16.58 -24.18 -4.74
C LEU A 70 -17.17 -23.64 -3.40
N LYS A 71 -18.49 -23.79 -3.26
CA LYS A 71 -19.35 -24.20 -2.12
C LYS A 71 -19.26 -23.65 -0.67
N LYS A 72 -18.33 -22.77 -0.27
CA LYS A 72 -18.47 -21.95 0.98
C LYS A 72 -17.72 -20.63 0.83
N GLY A 73 -18.33 -19.66 0.17
CA GLY A 73 -17.78 -18.31 0.04
C GLY A 73 -18.51 -17.32 0.93
N PHE A 74 -17.79 -16.29 1.39
CA PHE A 74 -18.40 -15.07 1.91
C PHE A 74 -19.16 -14.38 0.77
N SER A 75 -20.29 -13.78 1.09
CA SER A 75 -20.96 -12.84 0.21
C SER A 75 -20.05 -11.64 -0.09
N ARG A 76 -20.40 -10.89 -1.13
CA ARG A 76 -19.70 -9.65 -1.46
C ARG A 76 -19.77 -8.68 -0.28
N GLU A 77 -20.94 -8.56 0.33
CA GLU A 77 -21.20 -7.67 1.46
C GLU A 77 -20.35 -8.05 2.68
N GLU A 78 -20.24 -9.34 3.00
CA GLU A 78 -19.35 -9.83 4.06
C GLU A 78 -17.88 -9.53 3.76
N SER A 79 -17.44 -9.74 2.52
CA SER A 79 -16.06 -9.47 2.09
C SER A 79 -15.73 -7.97 2.20
N GLU A 80 -16.65 -7.11 1.78
CA GLU A 80 -16.51 -5.65 1.90
C GLU A 80 -16.54 -5.19 3.36
N ALA A 81 -17.36 -5.80 4.20
CA ALA A 81 -17.38 -5.53 5.63
C ALA A 81 -16.04 -5.89 6.28
N MET A 82 -15.43 -7.01 5.88
CA MET A 82 -14.10 -7.41 6.35
C MET A 82 -13.01 -6.42 5.90
N LEU A 83 -13.06 -5.93 4.65
CA LEU A 83 -12.17 -4.87 4.16
C LEU A 83 -12.28 -3.61 5.03
N ARG A 84 -13.49 -3.10 5.26
CA ARG A 84 -13.71 -1.91 6.10
C ARG A 84 -13.24 -2.14 7.53
N LYS A 85 -13.59 -3.29 8.14
CA LYS A 85 -13.23 -3.60 9.53
C LYS A 85 -11.71 -3.67 9.73
N SER A 86 -10.99 -4.16 8.72
CA SER A 86 -9.53 -4.25 8.80
C SER A 86 -8.83 -2.89 8.82
N VAL A 87 -9.39 -1.89 8.12
CA VAL A 87 -8.91 -0.51 8.17
C VAL A 87 -9.34 0.17 9.47
N GLU A 88 -10.56 -0.08 9.94
CA GLU A 88 -11.04 0.41 11.25
C GLU A 88 -10.09 -0.01 12.38
N ILE A 89 -9.68 -1.28 12.42
CA ILE A 89 -8.70 -1.79 13.41
C ILE A 89 -7.35 -1.04 13.29
N ALA A 90 -6.92 -0.68 12.09
CA ALA A 90 -5.70 0.10 11.87
C ALA A 90 -5.80 1.51 12.44
N CYS A 91 -6.94 2.16 12.18
CA CYS A 91 -7.24 3.49 12.68
C CYS A 91 -7.32 3.48 14.21
N ASP A 92 -8.02 2.50 14.80
CA ASP A 92 -8.08 2.33 16.25
C ASP A 92 -6.67 2.15 16.85
N ALA A 93 -5.83 1.32 16.23
CA ALA A 93 -4.46 1.11 16.69
C ALA A 93 -3.60 2.39 16.58
N ARG A 94 -3.74 3.15 15.49
CA ARG A 94 -3.11 4.47 15.32
C ARG A 94 -3.53 5.43 16.42
N ASP A 95 -4.84 5.50 16.68
CA ASP A 95 -5.41 6.47 17.60
C ASP A 95 -4.98 6.13 19.05
N VAL A 96 -5.01 4.86 19.44
CA VAL A 96 -4.47 4.36 20.72
C VAL A 96 -2.98 4.69 20.86
N TYR A 97 -2.18 4.44 19.83
CA TYR A 97 -0.75 4.77 19.86
C TYR A 97 -0.50 6.28 20.02
N THR A 98 -1.25 7.09 19.29
CA THR A 98 -1.14 8.56 19.30
C THR A 98 -1.53 9.12 20.67
N GLU A 99 -2.61 8.60 21.26
CA GLU A 99 -3.00 8.94 22.62
C GLU A 99 -1.94 8.56 23.66
N ASN A 100 -1.36 7.35 23.57
CA ASN A 100 -0.33 6.92 24.52
C ASN A 100 0.96 7.75 24.41
N CYS A 101 1.34 8.16 23.20
CA CYS A 101 2.48 9.04 22.97
C CYS A 101 2.26 10.44 23.56
N SER A 102 1.04 10.98 23.45
CA SER A 102 0.72 12.30 24.02
C SER A 102 0.70 12.30 25.55
N LYS A 103 0.25 11.21 26.19
CA LYS A 103 0.21 11.04 27.66
C LYS A 103 1.58 10.82 28.31
N SER A 104 2.57 10.31 27.57
CA SER A 104 3.92 10.00 28.08
C SER A 104 4.89 11.21 28.09
N SER A 105 4.36 12.43 28.02
CA SER A 105 5.15 13.66 27.95
C SER A 105 5.64 14.13 29.32
N CYS A 106 6.62 13.43 29.87
CA CYS A 106 7.50 13.92 30.94
C CYS A 106 8.96 13.68 30.54
N GLU A 107 9.71 14.78 30.37
CA GLU A 107 11.18 14.92 30.42
C GLU A 107 12.09 14.18 29.42
N GLY A 108 12.89 14.95 28.67
CA GLY A 108 14.11 14.48 28.00
C GLY A 108 14.26 14.98 26.56
N ALA A 109 15.03 16.06 26.39
CA ALA A 109 15.44 16.60 25.09
C ALA A 109 16.58 15.78 24.46
N GLY A 110 16.44 15.44 23.18
CA GLY A 110 17.49 14.86 22.34
C GLY A 110 16.90 14.05 21.18
N ASP A 111 16.97 14.60 19.96
CA ASP A 111 16.61 14.06 18.61
C ASP A 111 15.28 13.31 18.40
N GLY A 112 14.63 12.81 19.45
CA GLY A 112 13.35 12.11 19.42
C GLY A 112 12.11 13.01 19.34
N GLU A 113 12.24 14.33 19.46
CA GLU A 113 11.12 15.27 19.29
C GLU A 113 10.59 15.28 17.84
N ILE A 114 11.46 15.20 16.84
CA ILE A 114 11.06 15.22 15.42
C ILE A 114 10.25 13.97 15.05
N LEU A 115 10.51 12.84 15.70
CA LEU A 115 9.78 11.58 15.49
C LEU A 115 8.46 11.52 16.27
N LYS A 116 8.25 12.34 17.30
CA LYS A 116 7.03 12.37 18.12
C LYS A 116 5.88 13.16 17.49
N ASN A 117 6.19 14.14 16.62
CA ASN A 117 5.19 15.04 16.02
C ASN A 117 4.78 14.69 14.59
N ARG A 118 5.15 13.51 14.06
CA ARG A 118 4.75 13.12 12.70
C ARG A 118 3.40 12.43 12.71
N PRO A 119 2.49 12.80 11.79
CA PRO A 119 1.24 12.08 11.65
C PRO A 119 1.54 10.63 11.28
N ILE A 120 0.85 9.71 11.94
CA ILE A 120 0.85 8.30 11.58
C ILE A 120 -0.24 8.12 10.56
N LEU A 121 0.12 7.62 9.39
CA LEU A 121 -0.84 7.37 8.32
C LEU A 121 -1.24 5.89 8.29
N VAL A 122 -2.49 5.63 7.93
CA VAL A 122 -3.03 4.29 7.67
C VAL A 122 -3.15 4.10 6.17
N ALA A 123 -2.45 3.09 5.65
CA ALA A 123 -2.58 2.67 4.26
C ALA A 123 -3.40 1.39 4.14
N THR A 124 -4.36 1.38 3.22
CA THR A 124 -5.08 0.15 2.85
C THR A 124 -4.41 -0.51 1.65
N SER A 125 -4.04 -1.78 1.82
CA SER A 125 -3.29 -2.54 0.82
C SER A 125 -4.19 -3.19 -0.24
N VAL A 126 -3.81 -3.01 -1.49
CA VAL A 126 -4.36 -3.68 -2.67
C VAL A 126 -3.27 -4.53 -3.30
N GLY A 127 -3.26 -5.83 -2.97
CA GLY A 127 -2.41 -6.81 -3.64
C GLY A 127 -2.83 -7.07 -5.09
N SER A 128 -1.85 -7.50 -5.90
CA SER A 128 -1.99 -7.84 -7.32
C SER A 128 -2.93 -9.02 -7.60
N TYR A 129 -3.38 -9.11 -8.86
CA TYR A 129 -4.14 -10.23 -9.39
C TYR A 129 -3.39 -11.55 -9.26
N GLY A 130 -2.05 -11.52 -9.38
CA GLY A 130 -1.21 -12.69 -9.15
C GLY A 130 -1.40 -13.31 -7.76
N ALA A 131 -1.51 -12.47 -6.72
CA ALA A 131 -1.74 -12.95 -5.35
C ALA A 131 -3.11 -13.62 -5.19
N TYR A 132 -4.11 -13.23 -5.99
CA TYR A 132 -5.42 -13.87 -6.02
C TYR A 132 -5.39 -15.27 -6.67
N LEU A 133 -4.56 -15.46 -7.71
CA LEU A 133 -4.40 -16.75 -8.37
C LEU A 133 -3.82 -17.81 -7.42
N ALA A 134 -2.98 -17.39 -6.48
CA ALA A 134 -2.31 -18.25 -5.51
C ALA A 134 -1.49 -19.36 -6.17
N ASP A 135 -0.84 -19.04 -7.28
CA ASP A 135 0.03 -19.91 -8.08
C ASP A 135 1.47 -19.36 -8.21
N GLY A 136 1.78 -18.27 -7.50
CA GLY A 136 3.07 -17.59 -7.55
C GLY A 136 3.17 -16.53 -8.64
N SER A 137 2.08 -16.23 -9.36
CA SER A 137 2.07 -15.21 -10.42
C SER A 137 2.36 -13.79 -9.93
N GLU A 138 2.27 -13.53 -8.63
CA GLU A 138 2.76 -12.29 -8.02
C GLU A 138 4.30 -12.15 -8.08
N TYR A 139 5.03 -13.24 -8.32
CA TYR A 139 6.49 -13.26 -8.50
C TYR A 139 6.93 -13.66 -9.91
N SER A 140 6.00 -14.07 -10.78
CA SER A 140 6.27 -14.31 -12.20
C SER A 140 5.78 -13.16 -13.09
N GLY A 141 4.70 -12.47 -12.69
CA GLY A 141 4.02 -11.44 -13.47
C GLY A 141 3.27 -11.96 -14.70
N ASN A 142 3.27 -13.27 -14.94
CA ASN A 142 2.62 -13.90 -16.08
C ASN A 142 1.19 -14.31 -15.71
N TYR A 143 0.20 -13.57 -16.20
CA TYR A 143 -1.21 -13.84 -15.96
C TYR A 143 -1.90 -14.62 -17.10
N GLY A 144 -1.17 -14.89 -18.18
CA GLY A 144 -1.72 -15.46 -19.41
C GLY A 144 -2.32 -14.41 -20.37
N GLU A 145 -2.39 -14.76 -21.65
CA GLU A 145 -2.76 -13.84 -22.75
C GLU A 145 -4.20 -13.30 -22.68
N ALA A 146 -5.10 -14.01 -22.00
CA ALA A 146 -6.49 -13.60 -21.85
C ALA A 146 -6.68 -12.46 -20.83
N ILE A 147 -5.66 -12.13 -20.05
CA ILE A 147 -5.73 -11.11 -19.01
C ILE A 147 -5.31 -9.77 -19.59
N THR A 148 -6.30 -8.90 -19.76
CA THR A 148 -6.14 -7.54 -20.32
C THR A 148 -6.27 -6.49 -19.22
N VAL A 149 -5.96 -5.23 -19.58
CA VAL A 149 -6.19 -4.06 -18.70
C VAL A 149 -7.63 -4.01 -18.20
N GLU A 150 -8.62 -4.19 -19.08
CA GLU A 150 -10.04 -4.18 -18.71
C GLU A 150 -10.43 -5.31 -17.75
N VAL A 151 -9.89 -6.52 -17.95
CA VAL A 151 -10.11 -7.65 -17.03
C VAL A 151 -9.57 -7.33 -15.63
N LEU A 152 -8.40 -6.68 -15.57
CA LEU A 152 -7.78 -6.28 -14.30
C LEU A 152 -8.56 -5.12 -13.64
N LYS A 153 -9.07 -4.16 -14.42
CA LYS A 153 -9.96 -3.11 -13.92
C LYS A 153 -11.22 -3.71 -13.33
N ASP A 154 -11.89 -4.61 -14.04
CA ASP A 154 -13.07 -5.33 -13.56
C ASP A 154 -12.80 -6.08 -12.25
N PHE A 155 -11.65 -6.75 -12.16
CA PHE A 155 -11.23 -7.47 -10.96
C PHE A 155 -11.04 -6.56 -9.75
N HIS A 156 -10.39 -5.40 -9.92
CA HIS A 156 -10.07 -4.50 -8.82
C HIS A 156 -11.17 -3.49 -8.49
N ARG A 157 -12.13 -3.27 -9.41
CA ARG A 157 -13.11 -2.18 -9.32
C ARG A 157 -13.78 -2.05 -7.98
N ARG A 158 -14.33 -3.16 -7.49
CA ARG A 158 -15.09 -3.09 -6.25
C ARG A 158 -14.22 -2.77 -5.03
N ARG A 159 -12.97 -3.24 -5.01
CA ARG A 159 -12.01 -2.91 -3.93
C ARG A 159 -11.68 -1.42 -3.95
N ILE A 160 -11.40 -0.88 -5.13
CA ILE A 160 -11.05 0.53 -5.32
C ILE A 160 -12.22 1.46 -4.97
N GLN A 161 -13.47 1.04 -5.18
CA GLN A 161 -14.65 1.80 -4.78
C GLN A 161 -14.90 1.80 -3.26
N VAL A 162 -14.64 0.67 -2.59
CA VAL A 162 -14.98 0.49 -1.17
C VAL A 162 -13.90 1.01 -0.22
N LEU A 163 -12.64 0.86 -0.60
CA LEU A 163 -11.49 1.21 0.24
C LEU A 163 -11.39 2.71 0.59
N PRO A 164 -11.71 3.67 -0.29
CA PRO A 164 -11.73 5.09 0.06
C PRO A 164 -12.71 5.45 1.18
N GLU A 165 -13.79 4.69 1.34
CA GLU A 165 -14.81 4.90 2.37
C GLU A 165 -14.41 4.30 3.74
N SER A 166 -13.29 3.58 3.82
CA SER A 166 -12.89 2.83 5.01
C SER A 166 -12.18 3.66 6.09
N GLY A 167 -11.85 4.93 5.81
CA GLY A 167 -11.10 5.80 6.71
C GLY A 167 -9.57 5.71 6.56
N ALA A 168 -9.07 4.96 5.58
CA ALA A 168 -7.65 4.94 5.23
C ALA A 168 -7.19 6.31 4.70
N ASP A 169 -5.96 6.69 5.04
CA ASP A 169 -5.34 7.94 4.59
C ASP A 169 -4.82 7.82 3.14
N LEU A 170 -4.50 6.60 2.69
CA LEU A 170 -4.02 6.31 1.33
C LEU A 170 -4.28 4.85 0.90
N ILE A 171 -4.24 4.60 -0.42
CA ILE A 171 -4.25 3.24 -1.00
C ILE A 171 -2.85 2.83 -1.40
N ALA A 172 -2.44 1.66 -0.95
CA ALA A 172 -1.18 1.04 -1.30
C ALA A 172 -1.43 -0.04 -2.36
N PHE A 173 -1.05 0.17 -3.62
CA PHE A 173 -1.01 -0.90 -4.61
C PHE A 173 0.34 -1.59 -4.53
N GLU A 174 0.35 -2.85 -4.14
CA GLU A 174 1.58 -3.50 -3.68
C GLU A 174 1.90 -4.77 -4.45
N THR A 175 3.19 -5.04 -4.60
CA THR A 175 3.67 -6.25 -5.29
C THR A 175 3.10 -6.33 -6.71
N VAL A 176 3.09 -5.18 -7.40
CA VAL A 176 2.61 -5.06 -8.79
C VAL A 176 3.69 -5.68 -9.69
N PRO A 177 3.42 -6.81 -10.37
CA PRO A 177 4.49 -7.58 -10.98
C PRO A 177 4.66 -7.31 -12.48
N ASN A 178 3.74 -6.57 -13.10
CA ASN A 178 3.75 -6.30 -14.55
C ASN A 178 3.19 -4.92 -14.91
N LYS A 179 3.44 -4.53 -16.16
CA LYS A 179 3.05 -3.22 -16.70
C LYS A 179 1.54 -3.07 -16.90
N ILE A 180 0.85 -4.13 -17.33
CA ILE A 180 -0.59 -4.08 -17.64
C ILE A 180 -1.44 -3.84 -16.39
N GLU A 181 -1.01 -4.36 -15.23
CA GLU A 181 -1.72 -4.13 -13.98
C GLU A 181 -1.42 -2.74 -13.41
N ALA A 182 -0.20 -2.24 -13.56
CA ALA A 182 0.11 -0.85 -13.24
C ALA A 182 -0.76 0.11 -14.07
N GLN A 183 -0.93 -0.18 -15.36
CA GLN A 183 -1.80 0.57 -16.25
C GLN A 183 -3.27 0.48 -15.82
N ALA A 184 -3.76 -0.72 -15.51
CA ALA A 184 -5.11 -0.93 -15.00
C ALA A 184 -5.39 -0.10 -13.75
N TYR A 185 -4.48 -0.07 -12.77
CA TYR A 185 -4.63 0.77 -11.59
C TYR A 185 -4.65 2.27 -11.93
N ALA A 186 -3.71 2.75 -12.74
CA ALA A 186 -3.60 4.17 -13.07
C ALA A 186 -4.84 4.68 -13.81
N GLU A 187 -5.30 3.96 -14.83
CA GLU A 187 -6.52 4.29 -15.56
C GLU A 187 -7.74 4.27 -14.65
N HIS A 188 -7.86 3.24 -13.81
CA HIS A 188 -9.03 3.06 -12.98
C HIS A 188 -9.15 4.09 -11.85
N LEU A 189 -8.03 4.52 -11.28
CA LEU A 189 -8.00 5.60 -10.28
C LEU A 189 -8.53 6.92 -10.84
N GLU A 190 -8.25 7.21 -12.11
CA GLU A 190 -8.74 8.42 -12.79
C GLU A 190 -10.22 8.26 -13.17
N GLU A 191 -10.63 7.10 -13.70
CA GLU A 191 -12.02 6.82 -14.09
C GLU A 191 -13.01 6.87 -12.92
N GLU A 192 -12.65 6.29 -11.78
CA GLU A 192 -13.48 6.25 -10.57
C GLU A 192 -13.34 7.54 -9.72
N ASP A 193 -12.56 8.52 -10.19
CA ASP A 193 -12.29 9.80 -9.53
C ASP A 193 -11.89 9.67 -8.04
N ILE A 194 -11.01 8.70 -7.76
CA ILE A 194 -10.57 8.38 -6.41
C ILE A 194 -9.85 9.59 -5.81
N LYS A 195 -10.26 10.00 -4.60
CA LYS A 195 -9.78 11.24 -3.97
C LYS A 195 -8.60 11.05 -3.03
N ILE A 196 -8.44 9.84 -2.48
CA ILE A 196 -7.35 9.57 -1.54
C ILE A 196 -6.04 9.32 -2.31
N PRO A 197 -4.90 9.79 -1.78
CA PRO A 197 -3.60 9.57 -2.40
C PRO A 197 -3.29 8.08 -2.46
N THR A 198 -2.47 7.69 -3.43
CA THR A 198 -2.09 6.30 -3.64
C THR A 198 -0.60 6.16 -3.87
N TRP A 199 -0.07 4.95 -3.70
CA TRP A 199 1.25 4.61 -4.20
C TRP A 199 1.20 3.32 -4.99
N PHE A 200 2.19 3.12 -5.85
CA PHE A 200 2.46 1.82 -6.47
C PHE A 200 3.80 1.28 -5.95
N SER A 201 3.86 0.00 -5.60
CA SER A 201 5.09 -0.70 -5.27
C SER A 201 5.28 -1.89 -6.18
N PHE A 202 6.44 -1.95 -6.83
CA PHE A 202 6.82 -3.01 -7.75
C PHE A 202 7.77 -4.01 -7.10
N ASN A 203 7.97 -5.16 -7.74
CA ASN A 203 8.99 -6.12 -7.34
C ASN A 203 9.91 -6.47 -8.52
N SER A 204 11.14 -6.87 -8.22
CA SER A 204 12.15 -7.20 -9.23
C SER A 204 12.95 -8.43 -8.81
N LYS A 205 13.40 -9.21 -9.81
CA LYS A 205 14.29 -10.36 -9.63
C LYS A 205 15.68 -10.17 -10.22
N ASP A 206 15.87 -9.13 -11.04
CA ASP A 206 17.11 -8.85 -11.78
C ASP A 206 17.70 -7.46 -11.48
N GLY A 207 16.98 -6.60 -10.77
CA GLY A 207 17.42 -5.24 -10.44
C GLY A 207 17.23 -4.22 -11.55
N VAL A 208 16.53 -4.56 -12.64
CA VAL A 208 16.31 -3.68 -13.79
C VAL A 208 14.83 -3.66 -14.20
N ASN A 209 14.20 -4.83 -14.26
CA ASN A 209 12.83 -5.02 -14.72
C ASN A 209 11.93 -5.42 -13.55
N VAL A 210 10.61 -5.24 -13.73
CA VAL A 210 9.65 -5.92 -12.85
C VAL A 210 9.63 -7.41 -13.15
N VAL A 211 9.07 -8.24 -12.26
CA VAL A 211 9.23 -9.71 -12.36
C VAL A 211 8.66 -10.33 -13.65
N SER A 212 7.69 -9.68 -14.31
CA SER A 212 7.20 -10.05 -15.65
C SER A 212 8.23 -9.91 -16.77
N GLY A 213 9.28 -9.11 -16.56
CA GLY A 213 10.23 -8.69 -17.59
C GLY A 213 9.96 -7.30 -18.17
N ASP A 214 8.87 -6.62 -17.77
CA ASP A 214 8.63 -5.24 -18.19
C ASP A 214 9.65 -4.27 -17.57
N SER A 215 9.99 -3.21 -18.31
CA SER A 215 10.85 -2.13 -17.81
C SER A 215 10.28 -1.50 -16.55
N LEU A 216 11.05 -1.48 -15.44
CA LEU A 216 10.63 -0.80 -14.22
C LEU A 216 10.36 0.69 -14.45
N LEU A 217 11.17 1.34 -15.31
CA LEU A 217 11.00 2.75 -15.62
C LEU A 217 9.69 3.02 -16.35
N ASP A 218 9.27 2.11 -17.22
CA ASP A 218 7.98 2.21 -17.91
C ASP A 218 6.84 2.11 -16.90
N CYS A 219 6.89 1.13 -16.00
CA CYS A 219 5.89 0.93 -14.94
C CYS A 219 5.83 2.14 -14.00
N ALA A 220 6.98 2.67 -13.59
CA ALA A 220 7.06 3.87 -12.76
C ALA A 220 6.56 5.13 -13.48
N SER A 221 6.77 5.24 -14.79
CA SER A 221 6.26 6.34 -15.61
C SER A 221 4.74 6.30 -15.75
N ILE A 222 4.14 5.10 -15.87
CA ILE A 222 2.68 4.93 -15.82
C ILE A 222 2.15 5.44 -14.48
N ALA A 223 2.78 5.03 -13.37
CA ALA A 223 2.39 5.47 -12.04
C ALA A 223 2.47 7.01 -11.92
N GLU A 224 3.57 7.63 -12.34
CA GLU A 224 3.77 9.09 -12.32
C GLU A 224 2.74 9.86 -13.17
N SER A 225 2.24 9.25 -14.25
CA SER A 225 1.24 9.90 -15.11
C SER A 225 -0.12 10.08 -14.42
N CYS A 226 -0.40 9.32 -13.35
CA CYS A 226 -1.62 9.43 -12.56
C CYS A 226 -1.44 10.42 -11.41
N LYS A 227 -2.26 11.48 -11.36
CA LYS A 227 -2.10 12.56 -10.36
C LYS A 227 -2.38 12.11 -8.92
N LYS A 228 -3.06 10.97 -8.76
CA LYS A 228 -3.39 10.38 -7.46
C LYS A 228 -2.21 9.61 -6.87
N VAL A 229 -1.28 9.16 -7.71
CA VAL A 229 -0.08 8.45 -7.27
C VAL A 229 0.92 9.47 -6.73
N VAL A 230 1.13 9.44 -5.41
CA VAL A 230 2.03 10.37 -4.71
C VAL A 230 3.40 9.76 -4.43
N ALA A 231 3.56 8.46 -4.66
CA ALA A 231 4.84 7.77 -4.46
C ALA A 231 4.94 6.49 -5.30
N VAL A 232 6.18 6.11 -5.64
CA VAL A 232 6.50 4.82 -6.28
C VAL A 232 7.59 4.12 -5.49
N GLY A 233 7.43 2.83 -5.24
CA GLY A 233 8.34 2.07 -4.40
C GLY A 233 8.72 0.71 -4.97
N ILE A 234 9.56 0.03 -4.21
CA ILE A 234 9.91 -1.37 -4.42
C ILE A 234 9.58 -2.13 -3.13
N ASN A 235 9.09 -3.36 -3.28
CA ASN A 235 8.94 -4.31 -2.19
C ASN A 235 9.24 -5.73 -2.68
N CYS A 236 9.30 -6.70 -1.77
CA CYS A 236 9.43 -8.12 -2.11
C CYS A 236 10.58 -8.44 -3.09
N THR A 237 11.70 -7.72 -2.95
CA THR A 237 12.85 -7.77 -3.88
C THR A 237 14.13 -8.07 -3.10
N PRO A 238 15.06 -8.90 -3.63
CA PRO A 238 16.32 -9.17 -2.96
C PRO A 238 17.09 -7.88 -2.61
N PRO A 239 17.57 -7.72 -1.35
CA PRO A 239 18.19 -6.47 -0.88
C PRO A 239 19.33 -5.93 -1.76
N ARG A 240 20.10 -6.83 -2.40
CA ARG A 240 21.21 -6.48 -3.30
C ARG A 240 20.81 -5.61 -4.49
N PHE A 241 19.55 -5.62 -4.90
CA PHE A 241 19.06 -4.85 -6.06
C PHE A 241 18.45 -3.51 -5.68
N ILE A 242 18.08 -3.33 -4.41
CA ILE A 242 17.27 -2.20 -3.92
C ILE A 242 17.90 -0.85 -4.25
N LEU A 243 19.20 -0.66 -4.00
CA LEU A 243 19.87 0.62 -4.27
C LEU A 243 19.78 1.00 -5.75
N GLY A 244 20.05 0.06 -6.65
CA GLY A 244 19.99 0.28 -8.10
C GLY A 244 18.58 0.64 -8.56
N LEU A 245 17.58 -0.06 -8.04
CA LEU A 245 16.17 0.16 -8.37
C LEU A 245 15.68 1.53 -7.88
N ILE A 246 16.02 1.93 -6.65
CA ILE A 246 15.69 3.25 -6.11
C ILE A 246 16.31 4.36 -6.97
N LEU A 247 17.59 4.22 -7.35
CA LEU A 247 18.26 5.18 -8.23
C LEU A 247 17.64 5.23 -9.64
N ALA A 248 17.11 4.11 -10.14
CA ALA A 248 16.38 4.09 -11.40
C ALA A 248 15.06 4.85 -11.27
N ILE A 249 14.22 4.54 -10.27
CA ILE A 249 12.92 5.19 -10.06
C ILE A 249 13.09 6.71 -9.86
N LYS A 250 14.16 7.16 -9.21
CA LYS A 250 14.49 8.60 -9.02
C LYS A 250 14.56 9.40 -10.31
N LYS A 251 14.73 8.74 -11.46
CA LYS A 251 14.76 9.41 -12.77
C LYS A 251 13.38 9.86 -13.23
N VAL A 252 12.31 9.27 -12.70
CA VAL A 252 10.92 9.53 -13.14
C VAL A 252 9.99 9.95 -12.01
N GLN A 253 10.28 9.60 -10.75
CA GLN A 253 9.47 9.94 -9.59
C GLN A 253 10.36 10.51 -8.47
N TYR A 254 9.90 11.58 -7.83
CA TYR A 254 10.63 12.26 -6.74
C TYR A 254 10.33 11.68 -5.36
N CYS A 255 9.13 11.13 -5.15
CA CYS A 255 8.73 10.51 -3.89
C CYS A 255 8.85 8.99 -3.97
N ILE A 256 9.85 8.43 -3.30
CA ILE A 256 10.19 7.00 -3.37
C ILE A 256 10.26 6.41 -1.97
N PHE A 257 9.80 5.17 -1.86
CA PHE A 257 9.82 4.39 -0.63
C PHE A 257 10.23 2.94 -0.91
N LEU A 258 10.48 2.21 0.17
CA LEU A 258 10.81 0.79 0.18
C LEU A 258 9.99 0.13 1.29
N LEU A 259 9.40 -1.03 1.01
CA LEU A 259 8.59 -1.83 1.95
C LEU A 259 9.16 -3.24 2.17
#